data_AF-A0A536MIC8-F1
#
_entry.id   AF-A0A536MIC8-F1
#
_cell.length_a   1.000
_cell.length_b   1.000
_cell.length_c   1.000
_cell.angle_alpha   90.00
_cell.angle_beta   90.00
_cell.angle_gamma   90.00
#
_symmetry.space_group_name_H-M   'P 1'
#
loop_
_entity.id
_entity.type
_entity.pdbx_description
1 polymer ?
#
loop_
_entity_poly.entity_id
_entity_poly.type
_entity_poly.pdbx_seq_one_letter_code
_entity_poly.pdbx_strand_id
1 'polypeptide(L)'
;MFSTARPQRRLKLAAFATLAAAAGALVLSGAIQASAEDLGPFTCSNRAGGVAGASGTVSAIRIAHHDGYDRLVIGFATSNSMPQYQLTRQASSTFVRDASG
;
A
#
# COMPACT_ATOMS: atom_id res chain seq x y z
N MET A 1 3.80 -53.88 49.31
CA MET A 1 3.05 -53.05 50.27
C MET A 1 4.03 -52.18 51.01
N PHE A 2 3.98 -50.86 50.87
CA PHE A 2 4.23 -49.82 51.88
C PHE A 2 3.93 -48.48 51.20
N SER A 3 2.92 -47.79 51.74
CA SER A 3 2.37 -46.53 51.26
C SER A 3 2.67 -45.47 52.31
N THR A 4 3.31 -44.35 51.94
CA THR A 4 3.42 -43.15 52.77
C THR A 4 3.69 -41.96 51.84
N ALA A 5 2.65 -41.21 51.48
CA ALA A 5 2.21 -39.97 52.13
C ALA A 5 2.99 -38.72 51.66
N ARG A 6 2.32 -37.92 50.82
CA ARG A 6 2.75 -36.58 50.41
C ARG A 6 2.38 -35.55 51.48
N PRO A 7 3.30 -34.67 51.89
CA PRO A 7 2.93 -33.38 52.48
C PRO A 7 3.03 -32.28 51.44
N GLN A 8 1.91 -31.61 51.19
CA GLN A 8 1.85 -30.37 50.43
C GLN A 8 2.61 -29.27 51.17
N ARG A 9 3.57 -28.62 50.51
CA ARG A 9 4.07 -27.30 50.91
C ARG A 9 3.76 -26.32 49.79
N ARG A 10 2.59 -25.71 49.87
CA ARG A 10 2.30 -24.44 49.20
C ARG A 10 3.21 -23.39 49.84
N LEU A 11 4.28 -22.97 49.14
CA LEU A 11 5.01 -21.76 49.50
C LEU A 11 4.73 -20.67 48.48
N LYS A 12 3.93 -19.73 49.00
CA LYS A 12 3.72 -18.32 48.69
C LYS A 12 4.66 -17.69 47.64
N LEU A 13 4.01 -16.98 46.73
CA LEU A 13 4.54 -15.91 45.88
C LEU A 13 5.60 -15.09 46.63
N ALA A 14 6.82 -15.07 46.09
CA ALA A 14 7.75 -13.97 46.27
C ALA A 14 7.92 -13.31 44.92
N ALA A 15 7.30 -12.15 44.76
CA ALA A 15 7.49 -11.26 43.65
C ALA A 15 8.97 -10.82 43.63
N PHE A 16 9.68 -11.17 42.58
CA PHE A 16 10.87 -10.44 42.17
C PHE A 16 10.58 -9.88 40.79
N ALA A 17 10.11 -8.64 40.80
CA ALA A 17 10.05 -7.79 39.63
C ALA A 17 11.48 -7.53 39.17
N THR A 18 11.90 -8.22 38.11
CA THR A 18 13.05 -7.82 37.31
C THR A 18 12.55 -7.43 35.93
N LEU A 19 12.51 -6.12 35.70
CA LEU A 19 12.39 -5.51 34.39
C LEU A 19 13.37 -6.18 33.42
N ALA A 20 12.85 -6.77 32.35
CA ALA A 20 13.54 -6.89 31.08
C ALA A 20 12.52 -6.64 29.99
N ALA A 21 12.32 -5.35 29.68
CA ALA A 21 11.63 -4.90 28.49
C ALA A 21 12.49 -5.31 27.28
N ALA A 22 12.21 -6.47 26.70
CA ALA A 22 12.60 -6.80 25.34
C ALA A 22 11.31 -6.97 24.55
N ALA A 23 10.82 -5.84 24.03
CA ALA A 23 9.79 -5.82 23.01
C ALA A 23 10.35 -6.51 21.76
N GLY A 24 10.16 -7.83 21.67
CA GLY A 24 10.25 -8.54 20.40
C GLY A 24 9.06 -8.10 19.57
N ALA A 25 9.23 -7.02 18.81
CA ALA A 25 8.25 -6.59 17.83
C ALA A 25 8.10 -7.71 16.79
N LEU A 26 7.04 -8.51 16.91
CA LEU A 26 6.49 -9.25 15.78
C LEU A 26 6.11 -8.18 14.76
N VAL A 27 6.98 -7.95 13.76
CA VAL A 27 6.58 -7.22 12.57
C VAL A 27 5.64 -8.16 11.84
N LEU A 28 4.35 -8.04 12.16
CA LEU A 28 3.28 -8.55 11.33
C LEU A 28 3.56 -7.98 9.94
N SER A 29 4.05 -8.81 9.02
CA SER A 29 3.93 -8.56 7.59
C SER A 29 2.46 -8.66 7.25
N GLY A 30 1.65 -7.72 7.78
CA GLY A 30 0.33 -7.46 7.27
C GLY A 30 0.56 -7.18 5.79
N ALA A 31 -0.13 -7.93 4.94
CA ALA A 31 -0.23 -7.56 3.55
C ALA A 31 -0.63 -6.09 3.55
N ILE A 32 0.29 -5.24 3.11
CA ILE A 32 0.00 -3.87 2.71
C ILE A 32 -0.99 -4.00 1.57
N GLN A 33 -2.25 -4.20 1.91
CA GLN A 33 -3.33 -4.07 0.96
C GLN A 33 -3.24 -2.61 0.58
N ALA A 34 -2.64 -2.34 -0.58
CA ALA A 34 -2.66 -1.03 -1.18
C ALA A 34 -4.14 -0.66 -1.20
N SER A 35 -4.55 0.21 -0.29
CA SER A 35 -5.85 0.83 -0.34
C SER A 35 -5.77 1.66 -1.61
N ALA A 36 -6.17 1.07 -2.73
CA ALA A 36 -6.50 1.86 -3.89
C ALA A 36 -7.53 2.85 -3.36
N GLU A 37 -7.15 4.14 -3.25
CA GLU A 37 -8.12 5.18 -2.94
C GLU A 37 -9.37 4.91 -3.77
N ASP A 38 -10.53 4.93 -3.13
CA ASP A 38 -11.79 4.88 -3.84
C ASP A 38 -11.88 6.18 -4.66
N LEU A 39 -11.51 6.08 -5.93
CA LEU A 39 -11.51 7.20 -6.87
C LEU A 39 -12.93 7.51 -7.39
N GLY A 40 -13.95 6.86 -6.83
CA GLY A 40 -15.32 6.92 -7.31
C GLY A 40 -15.49 6.22 -8.67
N PRO A 41 -16.70 6.31 -9.26
CA PRO A 41 -16.97 5.69 -10.55
C PRO A 41 -16.10 6.30 -11.66
N PHE A 42 -15.60 5.45 -12.54
CA PHE A 42 -14.83 5.89 -13.71
C PHE A 42 -15.70 6.81 -14.58
N THR A 43 -15.17 8.01 -14.86
CA THR A 43 -15.76 8.94 -15.82
C THR A 43 -14.78 9.14 -16.96
N CYS A 44 -15.24 8.88 -18.19
CA CYS A 44 -14.47 9.17 -19.39
C CYS A 44 -14.50 10.69 -19.61
N SER A 45 -13.48 11.40 -19.10
CA SER A 45 -13.29 12.85 -19.27
C SER A 45 -11.87 13.23 -19.65
N ASN A 46 -11.72 14.35 -20.38
CA ASN A 46 -10.41 14.97 -20.54
C ASN A 46 -9.93 15.46 -19.17
N ARG A 47 -8.62 15.38 -18.90
CA ARG A 47 -8.01 15.84 -17.65
C ARG A 47 -6.71 16.55 -17.93
N ALA A 48 -6.37 17.53 -17.10
CA ALA A 48 -5.08 18.19 -17.14
C ALA A 48 -4.73 18.66 -15.72
N GLY A 49 -3.43 18.89 -15.47
CA GLY A 49 -2.97 19.37 -14.18
C GLY A 49 -1.46 19.38 -14.08
N GLY A 50 -0.96 19.41 -12.84
CA GLY A 50 0.47 19.51 -12.56
C GLY A 50 1.03 20.92 -12.74
N VAL A 51 2.34 21.04 -12.65
CA VAL A 51 3.06 22.33 -12.70
C VAL A 51 3.89 22.42 -13.97
N ALA A 52 3.70 23.49 -14.73
CA ALA A 52 4.48 23.76 -15.94
C ALA A 52 5.97 23.91 -15.60
N GLY A 53 6.83 23.24 -16.38
CA GLY A 53 8.28 23.27 -16.16
C GLY A 53 8.79 22.40 -15.00
N ALA A 54 7.92 21.70 -14.26
CA ALA A 54 8.36 20.76 -13.23
C ALA A 54 9.01 19.51 -13.84
N SER A 55 10.12 19.07 -13.25
CA SER A 55 10.82 17.86 -13.66
C SER A 55 10.08 16.61 -13.20
N GLY A 56 9.73 15.73 -14.13
CA GLY A 56 9.12 14.44 -13.85
C GLY A 56 10.12 13.30 -13.97
N THR A 57 10.35 12.56 -12.90
CA THR A 57 11.03 11.25 -12.95
C THR A 57 10.02 10.17 -12.62
N VAL A 58 9.75 9.28 -13.59
CA VAL A 58 8.86 8.14 -13.37
C VAL A 58 9.53 7.19 -12.38
N SER A 59 8.84 6.91 -11.28
CA SER A 59 9.32 6.04 -10.19
C SER A 59 8.62 4.69 -10.15
N ALA A 60 7.40 4.59 -10.71
CA ALA A 60 6.65 3.36 -10.77
C ALA A 60 5.64 3.37 -11.92
N ILE A 61 5.39 2.20 -12.50
CA ILE A 61 4.28 1.96 -13.42
C ILE A 61 3.51 0.77 -12.86
N ARG A 62 2.19 0.92 -12.68
CA ARG A 62 1.31 -0.12 -12.14
C ARG A 62 0.08 -0.25 -13.02
N ILE A 63 -0.36 -1.49 -13.23
CA ILE A 63 -1.54 -1.81 -14.02
C ILE A 63 -2.42 -2.74 -13.18
N ALA A 64 -3.72 -2.49 -13.18
CA ALA A 64 -4.70 -3.35 -12.53
C ALA A 64 -6.00 -3.38 -13.35
N HIS A 65 -6.62 -4.56 -13.37
CA HIS A 65 -7.97 -4.72 -13.92
C HIS A 65 -9.00 -4.29 -12.87
N HIS A 66 -10.05 -3.60 -13.31
CA HIS A 66 -11.22 -3.22 -12.51
C HIS A 66 -12.52 -3.51 -13.27
N ASP A 67 -13.63 -3.56 -12.55
CA ASP A 67 -14.95 -3.73 -13.16
C ASP A 67 -15.24 -2.56 -14.12
N GLY A 68 -15.28 -2.87 -15.42
CA GLY A 68 -15.61 -1.92 -16.48
C GLY A 68 -14.45 -1.07 -17.01
N TYR A 69 -13.22 -1.22 -16.48
CA TYR A 69 -12.03 -0.53 -17.01
C TYR A 69 -10.71 -1.12 -16.51
N ASP A 70 -9.63 -0.92 -17.27
CA ASP A 70 -8.27 -1.14 -16.78
C ASP A 70 -7.67 0.18 -16.26
N ARG A 71 -6.91 0.11 -15.17
CA ARG A 71 -6.24 1.25 -14.56
C ARG A 71 -4.74 1.18 -14.80
N LEU A 72 -4.20 2.18 -15.50
CA LEU A 72 -2.76 2.46 -15.58
C LEU A 72 -2.41 3.60 -14.62
N VAL A 73 -1.44 3.38 -13.74
CA VAL A 73 -0.91 4.39 -12.82
C VAL A 73 0.55 4.64 -13.14
N ILE A 74 0.88 5.89 -13.48
CA ILE A 74 2.25 6.38 -13.64
C ILE A 74 2.59 7.18 -12.38
N GLY A 75 3.49 6.63 -11.57
CA GLY A 75 4.01 7.29 -10.38
C GLY A 75 5.20 8.17 -10.73
N PHE A 76 5.22 9.40 -10.21
CA PHE A 76 6.36 10.30 -10.28
C PHE A 76 7.03 10.40 -8.91
N ALA A 77 8.34 10.64 -8.88
CA ALA A 77 9.07 10.88 -7.64
C ALA A 77 8.48 12.09 -6.89
N THR A 78 8.13 11.90 -5.62
CA THR A 78 7.48 12.92 -4.77
C THR A 78 8.44 13.99 -4.27
N SER A 79 9.75 13.85 -4.56
CA SER A 79 10.75 14.87 -4.28
C SER A 79 10.56 16.14 -5.11
N ASN A 80 9.75 16.08 -6.18
CA ASN A 80 9.41 17.19 -7.04
C ASN A 80 7.88 17.40 -7.09
N SER A 81 7.46 18.59 -7.51
CA SER A 81 6.06 18.83 -7.89
C SER A 81 5.63 17.89 -9.03
N MET A 82 4.35 17.50 -9.05
CA MET A 82 3.77 16.72 -10.15
C MET A 82 4.02 17.44 -11.50
N PRO A 83 4.66 16.78 -12.49
CA PRO A 83 4.87 17.39 -13.80
C PRO A 83 3.55 17.69 -14.49
N GLN A 84 3.53 18.73 -15.32
CA GLN A 84 2.37 19.08 -16.11
C GLN A 84 1.93 17.90 -16.99
N TYR A 85 0.64 17.63 -17.04
CA TYR A 85 0.07 16.57 -17.88
C TYR A 85 -1.25 17.00 -18.52
N GLN A 86 -1.56 16.37 -19.66
CA GLN A 86 -2.82 16.46 -20.37
C GLN A 86 -3.25 15.07 -20.83
N LEU A 87 -4.50 14.71 -20.56
CA LEU A 87 -5.14 13.47 -20.99
C LEU A 87 -6.35 13.86 -21.84
N THR A 88 -6.29 13.52 -23.11
CA THR A 88 -7.36 13.76 -24.08
C THR A 88 -8.02 12.43 -24.41
N ARG A 89 -9.35 12.38 -24.34
CA ARG A 89 -10.11 11.20 -24.74
C ARG A 89 -9.98 10.95 -26.23
N GLN A 90 -9.86 9.69 -26.56
CA GLN A 90 -10.04 9.22 -27.93
C GLN A 90 -11.53 8.95 -28.17
N ALA A 91 -12.00 9.28 -29.37
CA ALA A 91 -13.39 9.03 -29.78
C ALA A 91 -13.66 7.53 -30.04
N SER A 92 -12.59 6.75 -30.26
CA SER A 92 -12.63 5.33 -30.58
C SER A 92 -11.46 4.60 -29.90
N SER A 93 -11.64 3.32 -29.61
CA SER A 93 -10.57 2.40 -29.19
C SER A 93 -9.75 1.86 -30.37
N THR A 94 -10.15 2.15 -31.61
CA THR A 94 -9.42 1.76 -32.82
C THR A 94 -8.35 2.77 -33.16
N PHE A 95 -7.09 2.36 -33.05
CA PHE A 95 -5.93 3.15 -33.48
C PHE A 95 -5.58 2.81 -34.94
N VAL A 96 -5.72 3.76 -35.86
CA VAL A 96 -5.36 3.59 -37.29
C VAL A 96 -3.87 3.92 -37.54
N ARG A 97 -3.27 4.70 -36.65
CA ARG A 97 -1.85 5.04 -36.58
C ARG A 97 -1.43 5.04 -35.11
N ASP A 98 -0.14 4.93 -34.82
CA ASP A 98 0.31 5.10 -33.45
C ASP A 98 -0.04 6.51 -32.94
N ALA A 99 -0.22 6.64 -31.63
CA ALA A 99 -0.64 7.89 -31.02
C ALA A 99 0.51 8.93 -30.90
N SER A 100 1.72 8.60 -31.37
CA SER A 100 2.88 9.50 -31.33
C SER A 100 2.88 10.53 -32.47
N GLY A 101 2.16 10.25 -33.56
CA GLY A 101 2.15 11.10 -34.75
C GLY A 101 3.28 10.75 -35.72
#